data_AF-A0AAD1ZRU8-F1
#
_entry.id   AF-A0AAD1ZRU8-F1
#
_cell.length_a   1.000
_cell.length_b   1.000
_cell.length_c   1.000
_cell.angle_alpha   90.00
_cell.angle_beta   90.00
_cell.angle_gamma   90.00
#
_symmetry.space_group_name_H-M   'P 1'
#
loop_
_entity.id
_entity.type
_entity.pdbx_description
1 polymer ?
#
loop_
_entity_poly.entity_id
_entity_poly.type
_entity_poly.pdbx_seq_one_letter_code
_entity_poly.pdbx_strand_id
1 'polypeptide(L)'
;MGGGIKEEESVSVTLDLLKKKMDDFSKERDWEKFHSPRNLLLALVGEIGELSEIFQWKGEVPKGLPDWKEEEKQHLGEELSDVLLYLIRLSDMCGVDLGQAALRKLQLNALKYPVDGSSNEYKNVNTNGAED
;
A
#
# COMPACT_ATOMS: atom_id res chain seq x y z
N MET A 1 -17.52 -38.08 23.58
CA MET A 1 -16.86 -37.67 22.34
C MET A 1 -16.89 -36.15 22.26
N GLY A 2 -15.85 -35.50 22.77
CA GLY A 2 -15.70 -34.04 22.65
C GLY A 2 -15.11 -33.73 21.29
N GLY A 3 -15.93 -33.19 20.39
CA GLY A 3 -15.45 -32.63 19.13
C GLY A 3 -14.65 -31.37 19.44
N GLY A 4 -13.33 -31.49 19.42
CA GLY A 4 -12.44 -30.32 19.44
C GLY A 4 -12.69 -29.49 18.19
N ILE A 5 -13.21 -28.29 18.39
CA ILE A 5 -13.16 -27.23 17.38
C ILE A 5 -11.67 -26.99 17.14
N LYS A 6 -11.18 -27.31 15.94
CA LYS A 6 -9.85 -26.89 15.52
C LYS A 6 -9.95 -25.38 15.32
N GLU A 7 -9.25 -24.62 16.16
CA GLU A 7 -8.96 -23.22 15.90
C GLU A 7 -8.29 -23.14 14.53
N GLU A 8 -8.93 -22.46 13.57
CA GLU A 8 -8.28 -22.10 12.32
C GLU A 8 -7.11 -21.18 12.66
N GLU A 9 -5.87 -21.61 12.39
CA GLU A 9 -4.70 -20.75 12.45
C GLU A 9 -4.94 -19.55 11.52
N SER A 10 -5.22 -18.38 12.11
CA SER A 10 -5.38 -17.15 11.35
C SER A 10 -4.03 -16.80 10.71
N VAL A 11 -3.90 -17.04 9.42
CA VAL A 11 -2.69 -16.68 8.67
C VAL A 11 -2.55 -15.16 8.69
N SER A 12 -1.46 -14.65 9.26
CA SER A 12 -1.15 -13.21 9.21
C SER A 12 -0.85 -12.82 7.76
N VAL A 13 -1.58 -11.84 7.22
CA VAL A 13 -1.33 -11.31 5.89
C VAL A 13 -0.14 -10.36 5.93
N THR A 14 0.92 -10.67 5.19
CA THR A 14 2.14 -9.84 5.07
C THR A 14 2.32 -9.33 3.64
N LEU A 15 3.12 -8.27 3.47
CA LEU A 15 3.48 -7.77 2.12
C LEU A 15 4.18 -8.87 1.30
N ASP A 16 5.03 -9.67 1.92
CA ASP A 16 5.71 -10.79 1.27
C ASP A 16 4.72 -11.89 0.82
N LEU A 17 3.71 -12.18 1.65
CA LEU A 17 2.66 -13.13 1.29
C LEU A 17 1.88 -12.62 0.08
N LEU A 18 1.46 -11.36 0.09
CA LEU A 18 0.72 -10.75 -1.02
C LEU A 18 1.56 -10.71 -2.28
N LYS A 19 2.81 -10.24 -2.19
CA LYS A 19 3.79 -10.25 -3.30
C LYS A 19 3.89 -11.63 -3.92
N LYS A 20 4.07 -12.68 -3.10
CA LYS A 20 4.15 -14.07 -3.57
C LYS A 20 2.88 -14.51 -4.27
N LYS A 21 1.70 -14.25 -3.68
CA LYS A 21 0.41 -14.60 -4.27
C LYS A 21 0.18 -13.91 -5.62
N MET A 22 0.57 -12.65 -5.74
CA MET A 22 0.49 -11.90 -7.00
C MET A 22 1.44 -12.47 -8.06
N ASP A 23 2.64 -12.86 -7.65
CA ASP A 23 3.63 -13.44 -8.55
C ASP A 23 3.18 -14.79 -9.11
N ASP A 24 2.67 -15.66 -8.24
CA ASP A 24 2.06 -16.94 -8.63
C ASP A 24 0.88 -16.70 -9.61
N PHE A 25 -0.02 -15.77 -9.28
CA PHE A 25 -1.16 -15.41 -10.12
C PHE A 25 -0.75 -14.89 -11.51
N SER A 26 0.30 -14.07 -11.57
CA SER A 26 0.84 -13.50 -12.81
C SER A 26 1.48 -14.57 -13.70
N LYS A 27 2.23 -15.51 -13.09
CA LYS A 27 2.89 -16.62 -13.80
C LYS A 27 1.89 -17.59 -14.41
N GLU A 28 0.83 -17.94 -13.67
CA GLU A 28 -0.24 -18.80 -14.17
C GLU A 28 -0.93 -18.26 -15.43
N ARG A 29 -0.91 -16.93 -15.63
CA ARG A 29 -1.62 -16.25 -16.72
C ARG A 29 -0.69 -15.71 -17.80
N ASP A 30 0.62 -15.92 -17.68
CA ASP A 30 1.62 -15.35 -18.59
C ASP A 30 1.48 -13.81 -18.73
N TRP A 31 1.21 -13.14 -17.60
CA TRP A 31 0.97 -11.70 -17.55
C TRP A 31 2.24 -10.87 -17.35
N GLU A 32 3.37 -11.51 -17.04
CA GLU A 32 4.64 -10.82 -16.81
C GLU A 32 5.05 -9.91 -17.99
N LYS A 33 4.68 -10.28 -19.22
CA LYS A 33 4.93 -9.48 -20.44
C LYS A 33 4.25 -8.09 -20.44
N PHE A 34 3.20 -7.89 -19.64
CA PHE A 34 2.49 -6.62 -19.54
C PHE A 34 2.93 -5.78 -18.33
N HIS A 35 3.65 -6.39 -17.38
CA HIS A 35 4.05 -5.80 -16.09
C HIS A 35 5.37 -5.01 -16.16
N SER A 36 5.47 -4.08 -17.11
CA SER A 36 6.54 -3.06 -17.03
C SER A 36 6.26 -2.08 -15.88
N PRO A 37 7.29 -1.52 -15.19
CA PRO A 37 7.09 -0.56 -14.11
C PRO A 37 6.19 0.62 -14.50
N ARG A 38 6.33 1.12 -15.74
CA ARG A 38 5.48 2.20 -16.25
C ARG A 38 4.01 1.80 -16.33
N ASN A 39 3.71 0.60 -16.83
CA ASN A 39 2.32 0.14 -16.98
C ASN A 39 1.68 -0.07 -15.61
N LEU A 40 2.42 -0.66 -14.66
CA LEU A 40 1.96 -0.85 -13.28
C LEU A 40 1.70 0.49 -12.58
N LEU A 41 2.55 1.50 -12.79
CA LEU A 41 2.32 2.84 -12.29
C LEU A 41 1.04 3.47 -12.87
N LEU A 42 0.78 3.29 -14.17
CA LEU A 42 -0.43 3.83 -14.79
C LEU A 42 -1.70 3.11 -14.30
N ALA A 43 -1.63 1.79 -14.10
CA ALA A 43 -2.71 1.03 -13.49
C ALA A 43 -2.99 1.50 -12.06
N LEU A 44 -1.94 1.67 -11.24
CA LEU A 44 -2.05 2.25 -9.89
C LEU A 44 -2.75 3.62 -9.88
N VAL A 45 -2.45 4.49 -10.86
CA VAL A 45 -3.13 5.78 -10.99
C VAL A 45 -4.62 5.61 -11.32
N GLY A 46 -4.96 4.60 -12.14
CA GLY A 46 -6.35 4.22 -12.40
C GLY A 46 -7.10 3.86 -11.12
N GLU A 47 -6.55 2.94 -10.32
CA GLU A 47 -7.18 2.51 -9.06
C GLU A 47 -7.29 3.64 -8.03
N ILE A 48 -6.33 4.58 -8.01
CA ILE A 48 -6.45 5.81 -7.19
C ILE A 48 -7.63 6.66 -7.67
N GLY A 49 -7.90 6.67 -8.98
CA GLY A 49 -9.08 7.30 -9.58
C GLY A 49 -10.36 6.65 -9.09
N GLU A 50 -10.48 5.33 -9.19
CA GLU A 50 -11.65 4.56 -8.73
C GLU A 50 -11.89 4.76 -7.22
N LEU A 51 -10.83 4.66 -6.42
CA LEU A 51 -10.88 5.01 -4.99
C LEU A 51 -11.37 6.44 -4.76
N SER A 52 -10.95 7.41 -5.59
CA SER A 52 -11.38 8.80 -5.46
C SER A 52 -12.85 8.99 -5.82
N GLU A 53 -13.39 8.22 -6.78
CA GLU A 53 -14.79 8.28 -7.19
C GLU A 53 -15.75 7.93 -6.06
N ILE A 54 -15.34 7.06 -5.13
CA ILE A 54 -16.11 6.71 -3.93
C ILE A 54 -16.36 7.96 -3.05
N PHE A 55 -15.39 8.87 -2.97
CA PHE A 55 -15.44 10.04 -2.11
C PHE A 55 -15.87 11.32 -2.82
N GLN A 56 -15.85 11.37 -4.16
CA GLN A 56 -15.93 12.61 -4.95
C GLN A 56 -17.15 13.51 -4.64
N TRP A 57 -18.28 12.90 -4.23
CA TRP A 57 -19.53 13.61 -3.90
C TRP A 57 -19.89 13.53 -2.41
N LYS A 58 -19.01 12.97 -1.58
CA LYS A 58 -19.19 12.94 -0.13
C LYS A 58 -18.71 14.30 0.43
N GLY A 59 -19.45 14.82 1.42
CA GLY A 59 -19.00 15.97 2.22
C GLY A 59 -17.89 15.56 3.18
N GLU A 60 -17.88 16.12 4.39
CA GLU A 60 -17.01 15.60 5.44
C GLU A 60 -17.36 14.15 5.78
N VAL A 61 -16.36 13.26 5.70
CA VAL A 61 -16.53 11.84 6.01
C VAL A 61 -15.98 11.55 7.40
N PRO A 62 -16.82 11.18 8.38
CA PRO A 62 -16.36 10.89 9.73
C PRO A 62 -15.56 9.58 9.79
N LYS A 63 -14.62 9.52 10.74
CA LYS A 63 -13.84 8.32 11.03
C LYS A 63 -14.76 7.15 11.36
N GLY A 64 -14.48 5.99 10.77
CA GLY A 64 -15.22 4.75 11.02
C GLY A 64 -16.48 4.61 10.16
N LEU A 65 -16.79 5.58 9.31
CA LEU A 65 -17.85 5.50 8.29
C LEU A 65 -19.23 5.05 8.86
N PRO A 66 -19.72 5.65 9.97
CA PRO A 66 -20.97 5.23 10.62
C PRO A 66 -22.20 5.29 9.70
N ASP A 67 -22.22 6.24 8.77
CA ASP A 67 -23.35 6.48 7.87
C ASP A 67 -23.25 5.73 6.52
N TRP A 68 -22.22 4.88 6.37
CA TRP A 68 -22.01 4.13 5.14
C TRP A 68 -22.63 2.75 5.26
N LYS A 69 -23.24 2.30 4.16
CA LYS A 69 -23.74 0.93 4.04
C LYS A 69 -22.59 -0.07 3.95
N GLU A 70 -22.87 -1.32 4.28
CA GLU A 70 -21.86 -2.37 4.21
C GLU A 70 -21.33 -2.58 2.79
N GLU A 71 -22.17 -2.43 1.77
CA GLU A 71 -21.73 -2.53 0.37
C GLU A 71 -20.78 -1.40 -0.02
N GLU A 72 -20.99 -0.18 0.50
CA GLU A 72 -20.08 0.95 0.27
C GLU A 72 -18.72 0.72 0.96
N LYS A 73 -18.72 0.14 2.17
CA LYS A 73 -17.48 -0.22 2.88
C LYS A 73 -16.75 -1.36 2.20
N GLN A 74 -17.49 -2.34 1.67
CA GLN A 74 -16.90 -3.43 0.90
C GLN A 74 -16.22 -2.89 -0.35
N HIS A 75 -16.91 -2.07 -1.14
CA HIS A 75 -16.35 -1.46 -2.35
C HIS A 75 -15.13 -0.59 -2.02
N LEU A 76 -15.18 0.20 -0.95
CA LEU A 76 -14.00 0.91 -0.45
C LEU A 76 -12.83 -0.03 -0.12
N GLY A 77 -13.11 -1.18 0.48
CA GLY A 77 -12.11 -2.21 0.76
C GLY A 77 -11.49 -2.82 -0.49
N GLU A 78 -12.28 -3.00 -1.54
CA GLU A 78 -11.84 -3.48 -2.86
C GLU A 78 -10.87 -2.47 -3.49
N GLU A 79 -11.26 -1.20 -3.63
CA GLU A 79 -10.41 -0.17 -4.24
C GLU A 79 -9.12 0.11 -3.44
N LEU A 80 -9.20 0.11 -2.11
CA LEU A 80 -8.01 0.19 -1.25
C LEU A 80 -7.06 -0.99 -1.47
N SER A 81 -7.63 -2.18 -1.71
CA SER A 81 -6.85 -3.39 -1.98
C SER A 81 -6.20 -3.33 -3.34
N ASP A 82 -6.88 -2.84 -4.37
CA ASP A 82 -6.30 -2.72 -5.71
C ASP A 82 -5.13 -1.73 -5.74
N VAL A 83 -5.28 -0.57 -5.09
CA VAL A 83 -4.16 0.38 -4.88
C VAL A 83 -2.97 -0.30 -4.18
N LEU A 84 -3.22 -1.07 -3.12
CA LEU A 84 -2.17 -1.79 -2.38
C LEU A 84 -1.48 -2.83 -3.26
N LEU A 85 -2.24 -3.65 -3.98
CA LEU A 85 -1.71 -4.74 -4.79
C LEU A 85 -0.85 -4.20 -5.94
N TYR A 86 -1.30 -3.17 -6.67
CA TYR A 86 -0.46 -2.56 -7.71
C TYR A 86 0.80 -1.91 -7.14
N LEU A 87 0.73 -1.27 -5.95
CA LEU A 87 1.91 -0.72 -5.31
C LEU A 87 2.92 -1.82 -4.92
N ILE A 88 2.45 -2.95 -4.39
CA ILE A 88 3.29 -4.11 -4.08
C ILE A 88 3.94 -4.63 -5.37
N ARG A 89 3.17 -4.87 -6.44
CA ARG A 89 3.72 -5.38 -7.70
C ARG A 89 4.70 -4.42 -8.34
N LEU A 90 4.41 -3.12 -8.31
CA LEU A 90 5.34 -2.08 -8.79
C LEU A 90 6.63 -2.11 -7.98
N SER A 91 6.56 -2.20 -6.65
CA SER A 91 7.75 -2.27 -5.79
C SER A 91 8.61 -3.49 -6.12
N ASP A 92 7.99 -4.65 -6.35
CA ASP A 92 8.68 -5.89 -6.72
C ASP A 92 9.40 -5.74 -8.07
N MET A 93 8.71 -5.23 -9.08
CA MET A 93 9.30 -4.98 -10.40
C MET A 93 10.43 -3.95 -10.39
N CYS A 94 10.44 -3.05 -9.40
CA CYS A 94 11.51 -2.07 -9.20
C CYS A 94 12.62 -2.57 -8.26
N GLY A 95 12.52 -3.78 -7.70
CA GLY A 95 13.50 -4.31 -6.75
C GLY A 95 13.51 -3.56 -5.40
N VAL A 96 12.38 -2.98 -5.00
CA VAL A 96 12.23 -2.24 -3.74
C VAL A 96 11.54 -3.10 -2.71
N ASP A 97 12.18 -3.29 -1.55
CA ASP A 97 11.52 -3.81 -0.36
C ASP A 97 10.59 -2.73 0.22
N LEU A 98 9.30 -2.82 -0.14
CA LEU A 98 8.28 -1.85 0.24
C LEU A 98 8.11 -1.75 1.76
N GLY A 99 8.20 -2.87 2.47
CA GLY A 99 8.06 -2.91 3.93
C GLY A 99 9.19 -2.16 4.62
N GLN A 100 10.45 -2.45 4.26
CA GLN A 100 11.62 -1.76 4.79
C GLN A 100 11.63 -0.27 4.38
N ALA A 101 11.25 0.04 3.14
CA ALA A 101 11.14 1.42 2.68
C ALA A 101 10.10 2.23 3.50
N ALA A 102 8.95 1.63 3.81
CA ALA A 102 7.92 2.26 4.64
C ALA A 102 8.40 2.49 6.08
N LEU A 103 9.06 1.49 6.70
CA LEU A 103 9.64 1.63 8.05
C LEU A 103 10.67 2.76 8.12
N ARG A 104 11.60 2.81 7.15
CA ARG A 104 12.56 3.91 7.04
C ARG A 104 11.85 5.26 6.88
N LYS A 105 10.80 5.32 6.06
CA LYS A 105 10.05 6.56 5.83
C LYS A 105 9.34 7.05 7.11
N LEU A 106 8.79 6.15 7.92
CA LEU A 106 8.19 6.50 9.20
C LEU A 106 9.21 7.11 10.18
N GLN A 107 10.42 6.53 10.26
CA GLN A 107 11.51 7.09 11.07
C GLN A 107 11.88 8.51 10.61
N LEU A 108 12.02 8.74 9.31
CA LEU A 108 12.29 10.07 8.76
C LEU A 108 11.16 11.06 9.04
N ASN A 109 9.90 10.61 8.96
CA ASN A 109 8.75 11.46 9.25
C ASN A 109 8.70 11.83 10.74
N ALA A 110 9.05 10.93 11.66
CA ALA A 110 9.10 11.21 13.10
C ALA A 110 10.15 12.28 13.44
N LEU A 111 11.28 12.30 12.72
CA LEU A 111 12.28 13.35 12.88
C LEU A 111 11.82 14.69 12.26
N LYS A 112 11.05 14.64 11.17
CA LYS A 112 10.48 15.83 10.51
C LYS A 112 9.35 16.48 11.33
N TYR A 113 8.58 15.66 12.05
CA TYR A 113 7.43 16.08 12.84
C TYR A 113 7.55 15.53 14.28
N PRO A 114 8.42 16.12 15.11
CA PRO A 114 8.60 15.66 16.49
C PRO A 114 7.38 16.00 17.36
N VAL A 115 7.21 15.20 18.42
CA VAL A 115 6.04 15.25 19.32
C VAL A 115 5.91 16.59 20.05
N ASP A 116 7.03 17.27 20.30
CA ASP A 116 7.06 18.58 20.97
C ASP A 116 6.82 19.77 20.03
N GLY A 117 6.53 19.51 18.74
CA GLY A 117 6.25 20.55 17.75
C GLY A 117 7.49 21.35 17.31
N SER A 118 8.69 20.99 17.77
CA SER A 118 9.93 21.61 17.32
C SER A 118 10.34 21.06 15.95
N SER A 119 9.60 21.40 14.89
CA SER A 119 9.95 20.95 13.54
C SER A 119 11.40 21.34 13.25
N ASN A 120 12.31 20.35 13.25
CA ASN A 120 13.67 20.57 12.82
C ASN A 120 13.58 20.95 11.35
N GLU A 121 13.77 22.24 11.05
CA GLU A 121 14.00 22.71 9.69
C GLU A 121 15.23 21.95 9.18
N TYR A 122 14.98 20.88 8.42
CA TYR A 122 16.01 20.10 7.77
C TYR A 122 16.77 21.03 6.84
N LYS A 123 17.88 21.57 7.32
CA LYS A 123 18.91 22.16 6.48
C LYS A 123 19.33 21.07 5.50
N ASN A 124 19.10 21.33 4.21
CA ASN A 124 19.57 20.52 3.11
C ASN A 124 21.06 20.20 3.30
N VAL A 125 21.39 18.96 3.66
CA VAL A 125 22.71 18.41 3.36
C VAL A 125 22.58 17.82 1.98
N ASN A 126 22.77 18.68 0.98
CA ASN A 126 23.13 18.27 -0.37
C ASN A 126 24.35 17.37 -0.25
N THR A 127 24.22 16.09 -0.59
CA THR A 127 25.34 15.26 -1.01
C THR A 127 25.74 15.66 -2.43
N ASN A 128 26.28 16.88 -2.57
CA ASN A 128 27.10 17.27 -3.72
C ASN A 128 28.52 17.41 -3.19
N GLY A 129 29.34 16.39 -3.42
CA GLY A 129 30.72 16.34 -2.95
C GLY A 129 31.35 14.97 -3.13
N ALA A 130 31.18 14.37 -4.31
CA ALA A 130 32.17 13.46 -4.86
C ALA A 130 32.87 14.26 -5.98
N GLU A 131 33.86 15.05 -5.59
CA GLU A 131 34.88 15.55 -6.51
C GLU A 131 36.16 14.72 -6.26
N ASP A 132 36.78 14.38 -7.38
CA ASP A 132 38.10 13.78 -7.65
C ASP A 132 38.33 12.27 -7.39
#